data_AF-A0A554LWK4-F1
#
_entry.id   AF-A0A554LWK4-F1
#
_cell.length_a   1.000
_cell.length_b   1.000
_cell.length_c   1.000
_cell.angle_alpha   90.00
_cell.angle_beta   90.00
_cell.angle_gamma   90.00
#
_symmetry.space_group_name_H-M   'P 1'
#
loop_
_entity.id
_entity.type
_entity.pdbx_description
1 polymer ?
#
loop_
_entity_poly.entity_id
_entity_poly.type
_entity_poly.pdbx_seq_one_letter_code
_entity_poly.pdbx_strand_id
1 'polypeptide(L)' 'MLKQIVSGGITNFMKRVQNSYTRFYNEKNKRVGTLYQGTFKAVAIKNDEQLLHVSRYIHLNPYAARLTDDIEKYQWSSYL' A
#
# COMPACT_ATOMS: atom_id res chain seq x y z
N MET A 1 11.42 10.54 4.28
CA MET A 1 11.17 9.09 4.11
C MET A 1 10.90 8.44 5.46
N LEU A 2 10.04 7.42 5.51
CA LEU A 2 9.73 6.67 6.72
C LEU A 2 10.83 5.65 7.03
N LYS A 3 11.22 5.52 8.30
CA LYS A 3 12.21 4.56 8.78
C LYS A 3 11.66 3.82 9.99
N GLN A 4 11.90 2.51 10.07
CA GLN A 4 11.56 1.76 11.28
C GLN A 4 12.46 2.21 12.44
N ILE A 5 11.86 2.45 13.61
CA ILE A 5 12.59 2.83 14.84
C ILE A 5 13.09 1.57 15.57
N VAL A 6 12.36 0.47 15.44
CA VAL A 6 12.69 -0.84 16.02
C VAL A 6 12.72 -1.89 14.92
N SER A 7 13.55 -2.93 15.10
CA SER A 7 13.60 -4.06 14.17
C SER A 7 12.21 -4.71 14.02
N GLY A 8 11.76 -4.91 12.79
CA GLY A 8 10.43 -5.46 12.50
C GLY A 8 9.26 -4.53 12.79
N GLY A 9 9.51 -3.26 13.13
CA GLY A 9 8.47 -2.29 13.48
C GLY A 9 7.44 -2.08 12.38
N ILE A 10 7.89 -1.98 11.11
CA ILE A 10 6.99 -1.85 9.95
C ILE A 10 6.15 -3.11 9.78
N THR A 11 6.74 -4.30 9.91
CA THR A 11 6.01 -5.57 9.80
C THR A 11 4.90 -5.68 10.84
N ASN A 12 5.20 -5.34 12.10
CA ASN A 12 4.21 -5.35 13.17
C ASN A 12 3.12 -4.31 12.97
N PHE A 13 3.48 -3.11 12.50
CA PHE A 13 2.52 -2.07 12.15
C PHE A 13 1.56 -2.56 11.05
N MET A 14 2.10 -3.06 9.93
CA MET A 14 1.28 -3.53 8.81
C MET A 14 0.39 -4.72 9.19
N LYS A 15 0.88 -5.65 10.02
CA LYS A 15 0.07 -6.74 10.57
C LYS A 15 -1.14 -6.22 11.35
N ARG A 16 -0.94 -5.20 12.20
CA ARG A 16 -2.03 -4.59 12.99
C ARG A 16 -3.05 -3.90 12.09
N VAL A 17 -2.59 -3.12 11.12
CA VAL A 17 -3.44 -2.40 10.16
C VAL A 17 -4.29 -3.36 9.32
N GLN A 18 -3.67 -4.40 8.74
CA GLN A 18 -4.37 -5.37 7.91
C GLN A 18 -5.38 -6.18 8.71
N ASN A 19 -5.02 -6.61 9.93
CA ASN A 19 -5.92 -7.37 10.80
C ASN A 19 -7.11 -6.53 11.28
N SER A 20 -6.87 -5.30 11.72
CA SER A 20 -7.94 -4.41 12.19
C SER A 20 -8.91 -4.08 11.06
N TYR A 21 -8.39 -3.79 9.86
CA TYR A 21 -9.23 -3.49 8.70
C TYR A 21 -10.02 -4.71 8.21
N THR A 22 -9.39 -5.89 8.16
CA THR A 22 -10.07 -7.15 7.79
C THR A 22 -11.23 -7.43 8.75
N ARG A 23 -10.98 -7.29 10.07
CA ARG A 23 -12.02 -7.48 11.09
C ARG A 23 -13.16 -6.49 10.90
N PHE A 24 -12.85 -5.19 10.81
CA PHE A 24 -13.85 -4.14 10.59
C PHE A 24 -14.69 -4.40 9.33
N TYR A 25 -14.04 -4.70 8.20
CA TYR A 25 -14.71 -4.93 6.93
C TYR A 25 -15.60 -6.18 6.99
N ASN A 26 -15.11 -7.27 7.57
CA ASN A 26 -15.87 -8.51 7.72
C ASN A 26 -17.09 -8.34 8.64
N GLU A 27 -16.93 -7.68 9.79
CA GLU A 27 -18.04 -7.36 10.70
C GLU A 27 -19.08 -6.46 10.01
N LYS A 28 -18.65 -5.39 9.35
CA LYS A 28 -19.54 -4.45 8.64
C LYS A 28 -20.34 -5.12 7.52
N ASN A 29 -19.73 -6.04 6.77
CA ASN A 29 -20.34 -6.65 5.60
C ASN A 29 -20.86 -8.08 5.86
N LYS A 30 -20.88 -8.54 7.12
CA LYS A 30 -21.26 -9.92 7.51
C LYS A 30 -20.51 -11.00 6.71
N ARG A 31 -19.24 -10.75 6.40
CA ARG A 31 -18.35 -11.66 5.65
C ARG A 31 -17.46 -12.45 6.63
N VAL A 32 -17.00 -13.62 6.18
CA VAL A 32 -15.95 -14.41 6.85
C VAL A 32 -14.75 -14.63 5.92
N GLY A 33 -13.59 -14.93 6.51
CA GLY A 33 -12.36 -15.25 5.78
C GLY A 33 -11.40 -14.07 5.60
N THR A 34 -10.33 -14.31 4.82
CA THR A 34 -9.29 -13.32 4.55
C THR A 34 -9.81 -12.21 3.63
N LEU A 35 -9.34 -10.98 3.84
CA LEU A 35 -9.61 -9.86 2.92
C LEU A 35 -8.43 -9.62 1.97
N TYR A 36 -7.21 -9.75 2.49
CA TYR A 36 -5.98 -9.61 1.72
C TYR A 36 -5.56 -10.95 1.10
N GLN A 37 -5.04 -10.92 -0.13
CA GLN A 37 -4.62 -12.12 -0.87
C GLN A 37 -3.35 -12.76 -0.28
N GLY A 38 -2.49 -12.00 0.41
CA GLY A 38 -1.23 -12.50 0.95
C GLY A 38 -0.63 -11.60 2.03
N THR A 39 0.53 -11.99 2.53
CA THR A 39 1.26 -11.24 3.55
C THR A 39 1.87 -9.96 2.98
N PHE A 40 2.04 -8.96 3.85
CA PHE A 40 2.78 -7.75 3.54
C PHE A 40 4.23 -8.07 3.11
N LYS A 41 4.70 -7.39 2.07
CA LYS A 41 6.07 -7.48 1.54
C LYS A 41 6.74 -6.11 1.62
N ALA A 42 8.02 -6.10 1.92
CA ALA A 42 8.84 -4.88 1.96
C ALA A 42 10.15 -5.09 1.19
N VAL A 43 10.57 -4.05 0.47
CA VAL A 43 11.87 -3.98 -0.21
C VAL A 43 12.53 -2.68 0.22
N ALA A 44 13.78 -2.76 0.70
CA ALA A 44 14.54 -1.58 1.07
C ALA A 44 14.95 -0.80 -0.18
N ILE A 45 14.67 0.51 -0.17
CA ILE A 45 15.18 1.44 -1.17
C ILE A 45 16.62 1.81 -0.80
N LYS A 46 17.55 1.59 -1.73
CA LYS A 46 19.00 1.72 -1.50
C LYS A 46 19.59 2.99 -2.07
N ASN A 47 18.93 3.63 -3.04
CA ASN A 47 19.40 4.85 -3.69
C ASN A 47 18.22 5.68 -4.24
N ASP A 48 18.52 6.91 -4.63
CA ASP A 48 17.51 7.88 -5.10
C ASP A 48 16.92 7.51 -6.45
N GLU A 49 17.70 6.87 -7.33
CA GLU A 49 17.20 6.39 -8.62
C GLU A 49 16.10 5.34 -8.42
N GLN A 50 16.31 4.37 -7.52
CA GLN A 50 15.30 3.39 -7.14
C GLN A 50 14.08 4.05 -6.51
N LEU A 51 14.28 5.07 -5.67
CA LEU A 51 13.19 5.83 -5.08
C LEU A 51 12.31 6.50 -6.14
N LEU A 52 12.93 7.21 -7.09
CA LEU A 52 12.25 7.89 -8.19
C LEU A 52 11.49 6.90 -9.08
N HIS A 53 12.11 5.77 -9.40
CA HIS A 53 11.46 4.72 -10.18
C HIS A 53 10.24 4.13 -9.47
N VAL A 54 10.33 3.84 -8.17
CA VAL A 54 9.21 3.29 -7.40
C VAL A 54 8.09 4.32 -7.24
N SER A 55 8.42 5.59 -6.99
CA SER A 55 7.43 6.67 -6.92
C SER A 55 6.65 6.76 -8.24
N ARG A 56 7.36 6.86 -9.38
CA ARG A 56 6.76 6.88 -10.71
C ARG A 56 5.90 5.65 -10.98
N TYR A 57 6.37 4.46 -10.60
CA TYR A 57 5.59 3.21 -10.75
C TYR A 57 4.26 3.27 -9.99
N ILE A 58 4.28 3.73 -8.73
CA ILE A 58 3.07 3.82 -7.90
C ILE A 58 2.04 4.76 -8.53
N HIS A 59 2.47 5.94 -8.99
CA HIS A 59 1.56 6.94 -9.56
C HIS A 59 1.06 6.59 -10.96
N LEU A 60 1.83 5.81 -11.74
CA LEU A 60 1.39 5.32 -13.05
C LEU A 60 0.53 4.05 -12.98
N ASN A 61 0.49 3.35 -11.83
CA ASN A 61 -0.24 2.09 -11.70
C ASN A 61 -1.76 2.22 -12.00
N PRO A 62 -2.47 3.28 -11.55
CA PRO A 62 -3.88 3.48 -11.92
C PRO A 62 -4.09 3.63 -13.43
N TYR A 63 -3.19 4.33 -14.12
CA TYR A 63 -3.24 4.50 -15.57
C TYR A 63 -2.97 3.17 -16.28
N ALA A 64 -1.93 2.44 -15.88
CA ALA A 64 -1.61 1.13 -16.43
C ALA A 64 -2.73 0.10 -16.23
N ALA A 65 -3.45 0.18 -15.10
CA ALA A 65 -4.61 -0.64 -14.78
C ALA A 65 -5.91 -0.16 -15.45
N ARG A 66 -5.88 0.90 -16.27
CA ARG A 66 -7.04 1.51 -16.93
C ARG A 66 -8.14 1.98 -15.97
N LEU A 67 -7.73 2.43 -14.77
CA LEU A 67 -8.62 3.00 -13.77
C LEU A 67 -8.80 4.52 -13.94
N THR A 68 -7.91 5.15 -14.69
CA THR A 68 -7.95 6.58 -15.02
C THR A 68 -7.19 6.83 -16.32
N ASP A 69 -7.62 7.83 -17.08
CA ASP A 69 -6.87 8.37 -18.22
C ASP A 69 -5.96 9.55 -17.81
N ASP A 70 -6.14 10.05 -16.58
CA ASP A 70 -5.43 11.20 -16.03
C ASP A 70 -4.98 10.90 -14.59
N ILE A 71 -3.68 10.78 -14.38
CA ILE A 71 -3.10 10.44 -13.07
C ILE A 71 -3.21 11.60 -12.07
N GLU A 72 -3.29 12.85 -12.54
CA GLU A 72 -3.44 14.03 -11.69
C GLU A 72 -4.83 14.09 -11.03
N LYS A 73 -5.84 13.54 -11.70
CA LYS A 73 -7.22 13.49 -11.20
C LYS A 73 -7.50 12.24 -10.36
N TYR A 74 -6.55 11.33 -10.20
CA TYR A 74 -6.78 10.08 -9.47
C TYR A 74 -6.77 10.30 -7.96
N GLN A 75 -7.96 10.48 -7.40
CA GLN A 75 -8.21 10.84 -5.98
C GLN A 75 -7.62 9.86 -4.94
N TRP A 76 -7.30 8.63 -5.34
CA TRP A 76 -6.75 7.61 -4.43
C TRP A 76 -5.22 7.51 -4.53
N SER A 77 -4.55 8.59 -4.93
CA SER A 77 -3.09 8.73 -4.93
C SER A 77 -2.66 10.07 -4.34
N SER A 78 -1.39 10.16 -3.96
CA SER A 78 -0.75 11.38 -3.46
C SER A 78 0.16 12.02 -4.52
N TYR A 79 -0.24 11.99 -5.79
CA TYR A 79 0.61 12.47 -6.90
C TYR A 79 0.84 13.98 -6.86
N LEU A 80 -0.16 14.73 -6.37
CA LEU A 80 -0.17 16.19 -6.21
C LEU A 80 -0.07 16.58 -4.73
#